data_AF-A0A3B7MJ89-F1
#
_entry.id   AF-A0A3B7MJ89-F1
#
_cell.length_a   1.000
_cell.length_b   1.000
_cell.length_c   1.000
_cell.angle_alpha   90.00
_cell.angle_beta   90.00
_cell.angle_gamma   90.00
#
_symmetry.space_group_name_H-M   'P 1'
#
loop_
_entity.id
_entity.type
_entity.pdbx_description
1 polymer ?
#
loop_
_entity_poly.entity_id
_entity_poly.type
_entity_poly.pdbx_seq_one_letter_code
_entity_poly.pdbx_strand_id
1 'polypeptide(L)'
;MKNFDAIKAEYLAKGVKEDNLAYAIQSVKDGSKREHILESLTADYRGMDDIQATQLLEELFAANGGEFKKENRGGYLYGSFFLLFGLAAAFYLFYVYTYGGVLIRPVLIWIVAVGGTLGGIGYIVTSMAGKFRDTDEPFKD
;
A
#
# COMPACT_ATOMS: atom_id res chain seq x y z
N MET A 1 -2.36 2.67 -15.60
CA MET A 1 -2.95 3.43 -14.48
C MET A 1 -3.25 4.84 -14.98
N LYS A 2 -4.47 5.36 -14.76
CA LYS A 2 -4.79 6.75 -15.11
C LYS A 2 -4.10 7.68 -14.10
N ASN A 3 -3.61 8.83 -14.56
CA ASN A 3 -3.14 9.88 -13.66
C ASN A 3 -4.35 10.70 -13.13
N PHE A 4 -4.13 11.45 -12.04
CA PHE A 4 -5.18 12.27 -11.42
C PHE A 4 -5.83 13.25 -12.41
N ASP A 5 -5.05 13.80 -13.35
CA ASP A 5 -5.56 14.75 -14.34
C ASP A 5 -6.53 14.10 -15.34
N ALA A 6 -6.27 12.86 -15.77
CA ALA A 6 -7.19 12.12 -16.63
C ALA A 6 -8.49 11.77 -15.90
N ILE A 7 -8.41 11.37 -14.62
CA ILE A 7 -9.60 11.09 -13.80
C ILE A 7 -10.39 12.38 -13.60
N LYS A 8 -9.72 13.49 -13.27
CA LYS A 8 -10.36 14.81 -13.12
C LYS A 8 -11.11 15.20 -14.39
N ALA A 9 -10.47 15.10 -15.56
CA ALA A 9 -11.09 15.43 -16.85
C ALA A 9 -12.33 14.55 -17.15
N GLU A 10 -12.26 13.26 -16.85
CA GLU A 10 -13.38 12.33 -17.07
C GLU A 10 -14.59 12.68 -16.20
N TYR A 11 -14.39 12.91 -14.90
CA TYR A 11 -15.50 13.19 -13.99
C TYR A 11 -16.03 14.62 -14.13
N LEU A 12 -15.20 15.58 -14.56
CA LEU A 12 -15.69 16.90 -15.02
C LEU A 12 -16.64 16.74 -16.22
N ALA A 13 -16.29 15.90 -17.20
CA ALA A 13 -17.16 15.62 -18.34
C ALA A 13 -18.48 14.92 -17.94
N LYS A 14 -18.48 14.16 -16.83
CA LYS A 14 -19.69 13.57 -16.22
C LYS A 14 -20.50 14.55 -15.37
N GLY A 15 -20.10 15.81 -15.28
CA GLY A 15 -20.82 16.86 -14.56
C GLY A 15 -20.51 16.95 -13.05
N VAL A 16 -19.45 16.31 -12.57
CA VAL A 16 -19.01 16.46 -11.18
C VAL A 16 -18.39 17.84 -10.98
N LYS A 17 -18.79 18.53 -9.90
CA LYS A 17 -18.23 19.84 -9.53
C LYS A 17 -16.72 19.76 -9.33
N GLU A 18 -16.00 20.77 -9.83
CA GLU A 18 -14.54 20.82 -9.70
C GLU A 18 -14.08 20.83 -8.24
N ASP A 19 -14.80 21.52 -7.35
CA ASP A 19 -14.50 21.58 -5.91
C ASP A 19 -14.56 20.19 -5.25
N ASN A 20 -15.52 19.36 -5.65
CA ASN A 20 -15.65 18.00 -5.14
C ASN A 20 -14.45 17.13 -5.58
N LEU A 21 -14.01 17.30 -6.83
CA LEU A 21 -12.84 16.60 -7.38
C LEU A 21 -11.54 17.07 -6.71
N ALA A 22 -11.38 18.38 -6.52
CA ALA A 22 -10.22 18.96 -5.84
C ALA A 22 -10.12 18.44 -4.40
N TYR A 23 -11.24 18.44 -3.66
CA TYR A 23 -11.31 17.85 -2.32
C TYR A 23 -10.95 16.37 -2.32
N ALA A 24 -11.54 15.57 -3.21
CA ALA A 24 -11.32 14.13 -3.24
C ALA A 24 -9.86 13.80 -3.54
N ILE A 25 -9.26 14.46 -4.54
CA ILE A 25 -7.84 14.30 -4.89
C ILE A 25 -6.95 14.66 -3.71
N GLN A 26 -7.21 15.80 -3.06
CA GLN A 26 -6.41 16.26 -1.93
C GLN A 26 -6.53 15.29 -0.75
N SER A 27 -7.75 14.88 -0.39
CA SER A 27 -8.02 13.94 0.69
C SER A 27 -7.37 12.58 0.47
N VAL A 28 -7.37 12.07 -0.77
CA VAL A 28 -6.69 10.83 -1.14
C VAL A 28 -5.16 10.96 -1.01
N LYS A 29 -4.57 12.09 -1.43
CA LYS A 29 -3.13 12.36 -1.24
C LYS A 29 -2.76 12.49 0.24
N ASP A 30 -3.64 13.10 1.02
CA ASP A 30 -3.47 13.28 2.46
C ASP A 30 -3.66 11.97 3.24
N GLY A 31 -4.23 10.95 2.61
CA GLY A 31 -4.43 9.63 3.21
C GLY A 31 -5.62 9.59 4.17
N SER A 32 -6.62 10.44 3.95
CA SER A 32 -7.87 10.38 4.71
C SER A 32 -8.60 9.06 4.46
N LYS A 33 -9.27 8.53 5.49
CA LYS A 33 -10.08 7.30 5.38
C LYS A 33 -11.19 7.47 4.33
N ARG A 34 -11.40 6.47 3.49
CA ARG A 34 -12.42 6.48 2.42
C ARG A 34 -13.81 6.84 2.92
N GLU A 35 -14.19 6.31 4.08
CA GLU A 35 -15.48 6.57 4.75
C GLU A 35 -15.72 8.07 4.95
N HIS A 36 -14.72 8.80 5.46
CA HIS A 36 -14.82 10.25 5.68
C HIS A 36 -14.87 11.05 4.37
N ILE A 37 -14.13 10.60 3.35
CA ILE A 37 -14.16 11.26 2.04
C ILE A 37 -15.55 11.07 1.40
N LEU A 38 -16.08 9.86 1.46
CA LEU A 38 -17.37 9.48 0.90
C LEU A 38 -18.50 10.23 1.60
N GLU A 39 -18.54 10.21 2.93
CA GLU A 39 -19.52 10.98 3.73
C GLU A 39 -19.50 12.47 3.37
N SER A 40 -18.31 13.04 3.19
CA SER A 40 -18.19 14.45 2.81
C SER A 40 -18.60 14.73 1.36
N LEU A 41 -18.42 13.79 0.44
CA LEU A 41 -18.83 13.93 -0.97
C LEU A 41 -20.34 13.75 -1.17
N THR A 42 -20.96 12.84 -0.41
CA THR A 42 -22.40 12.57 -0.47
C THR A 42 -23.22 13.51 0.41
N ALA A 43 -22.57 14.28 1.30
CA ALA A 43 -23.23 15.30 2.11
C ALA A 43 -24.05 16.29 1.26
N ASP A 44 -25.17 16.75 1.81
CA ASP A 44 -26.19 17.55 1.12
C ASP A 44 -25.65 18.78 0.38
N TYR A 45 -24.59 19.41 0.89
CA TYR A 45 -23.98 20.60 0.28
C TYR A 45 -23.13 20.28 -0.96
N ARG A 46 -22.61 19.05 -1.08
CA ARG A 46 -21.84 18.59 -2.24
C ARG A 46 -22.71 17.81 -3.22
N GLY A 47 -23.67 17.05 -2.72
CA GLY A 47 -24.75 16.43 -3.48
C GLY A 47 -24.28 15.43 -4.54
N MET A 48 -23.17 14.73 -4.28
CA MET A 48 -22.69 13.68 -5.16
C MET A 48 -23.43 12.37 -4.87
N ASP A 49 -23.77 11.61 -5.90
CA ASP A 49 -24.36 10.29 -5.73
C ASP A 49 -23.35 9.30 -5.14
N ASP A 50 -23.83 8.38 -4.29
CA ASP A 50 -22.99 7.43 -3.55
C ASP A 50 -22.22 6.48 -4.47
N ILE A 51 -22.86 6.02 -5.55
CA ILE A 51 -22.23 5.15 -6.55
C ILE A 51 -21.15 5.93 -7.29
N GLN A 52 -21.47 7.17 -7.68
CA GLN A 52 -20.53 8.05 -8.38
C GLN A 52 -19.32 8.39 -7.49
N ALA A 53 -19.53 8.68 -6.21
CA ALA A 53 -18.48 8.99 -5.24
C ALA A 53 -17.60 7.76 -5.00
N THR A 54 -18.20 6.57 -4.88
CA THR A 54 -17.47 5.31 -4.69
C THR A 54 -16.55 5.01 -5.86
N GLN A 55 -17.04 5.13 -7.10
CA GLN A 55 -16.26 4.90 -8.33
C GLN A 55 -15.11 5.91 -8.46
N LEU A 56 -15.39 7.19 -8.19
CA LEU A 56 -14.37 8.24 -8.19
C LEU A 56 -13.25 7.88 -7.20
N LEU A 57 -13.59 7.53 -5.97
CA LEU A 57 -12.61 7.21 -4.94
C LEU A 57 -11.81 5.95 -5.29
N GLU A 58 -12.44 4.94 -5.88
CA GLU A 58 -11.73 3.73 -6.33
C GLU A 58 -10.66 4.06 -7.36
N GLU A 59 -10.99 4.87 -8.37
CA GLU A 59 -10.01 5.31 -9.38
C GLU A 59 -8.91 6.20 -8.78
N LEU A 60 -9.27 7.11 -7.88
CA LEU A 60 -8.31 8.00 -7.23
C LEU A 60 -7.34 7.24 -6.31
N PHE A 61 -7.83 6.29 -5.51
CA PHE A 61 -6.99 5.46 -4.66
C PHE A 61 -6.10 4.53 -5.50
N ALA A 62 -6.63 3.96 -6.58
CA ALA A 62 -5.82 3.19 -7.52
C ALA A 62 -4.70 4.04 -8.13
N ALA A 63 -5.00 5.29 -8.52
CA ALA A 63 -4.00 6.23 -9.04
C ALA A 63 -2.96 6.68 -8.00
N ASN A 64 -3.33 6.74 -6.71
CA ASN A 64 -2.42 7.11 -5.61
C ASN A 64 -1.45 5.99 -5.19
N GLY A 65 -1.62 4.78 -5.75
CA GLY A 65 -0.86 3.59 -5.38
C GLY A 65 -1.48 2.78 -4.23
N GLY A 66 -2.81 2.87 -4.06
CA GLY A 66 -3.59 2.10 -3.10
C GLY A 66 -4.15 2.94 -1.95
N GLU A 67 -5.30 2.52 -1.43
CA GLU A 67 -6.05 3.18 -0.35
C GLU A 67 -5.24 3.29 0.95
N PHE A 68 -4.41 2.28 1.22
CA PHE A 68 -3.77 2.09 2.52
C PHE A 68 -2.25 2.33 2.48
N LYS A 69 -1.75 3.17 1.56
CA LYS A 69 -0.31 3.38 1.36
C LYS A 69 0.41 3.91 2.60
N LYS A 70 -0.26 4.74 3.42
CA LYS A 70 0.29 5.27 4.68
C LYS A 70 0.16 4.26 5.83
N GLU A 71 -1.00 3.61 5.94
CA GLU A 71 -1.30 2.63 7.00
C GLU A 71 -0.42 1.37 6.91
N ASN A 72 0.02 0.96 5.72
CA ASN A 72 0.84 -0.25 5.53
C ASN A 72 2.35 -0.02 5.63
N ARG A 73 2.81 1.15 6.09
CA ARG A 73 4.26 1.47 6.16
C ARG A 73 5.03 0.48 7.01
N GLY A 74 4.48 0.05 8.15
CA GLY A 74 5.09 -0.96 9.00
C GLY A 74 5.31 -2.28 8.25
N GLY A 75 4.27 -2.77 7.57
CA GLY A 75 4.35 -4.00 6.79
C GLY A 75 5.35 -3.95 5.63
N TYR A 76 5.48 -2.80 4.94
CA TYR A 76 6.54 -2.60 3.94
C TYR A 76 7.94 -2.58 4.55
N LEU A 77 8.10 -1.99 5.74
CA LEU A 77 9.39 -1.89 6.42
C LEU A 77 9.86 -3.26 6.93
N TYR A 78 8.98 -3.99 7.63
CA TYR A 78 9.28 -5.36 8.07
C TYR A 78 9.49 -6.30 6.90
N GLY A 79 8.65 -6.20 5.86
CA GLY A 79 8.80 -6.98 4.64
C GLY A 79 10.16 -6.74 3.97
N SER A 80 10.57 -5.48 3.83
CA SER A 80 11.87 -5.11 3.26
C SER A 80 13.04 -5.59 4.13
N PHE A 81 12.92 -5.50 5.46
CA PHE A 81 13.93 -5.98 6.40
C PHE A 81 14.14 -7.51 6.27
N PHE A 82 13.06 -8.28 6.30
CA PHE A 82 13.14 -9.74 6.14
C PHE A 82 13.68 -10.13 4.77
N LEU A 83 13.28 -9.42 3.72
CA LEU A 83 13.79 -9.66 2.37
C LEU A 83 15.32 -9.43 2.28
N LEU A 84 15.81 -8.32 2.84
CA LEU A 84 17.25 -8.03 2.89
C LEU A 84 18.03 -9.11 3.63
N PHE A 85 17.52 -9.54 4.80
CA PHE A 85 18.16 -10.60 5.58
C PHE A 85 18.16 -11.94 4.83
N GLY A 86 17.04 -12.27 4.19
CA GLY A 86 16.89 -13.49 3.38
C GLY A 86 17.85 -13.51 2.19
N LEU A 87 17.94 -12.40 1.45
CA LEU A 87 18.84 -12.25 0.31
C LEU A 87 20.31 -12.26 0.73
N ALA A 88 20.67 -11.63 1.84
CA ALA A 88 22.04 -11.67 2.36
C ALA A 88 22.45 -13.10 2.75
N ALA A 89 21.56 -13.86 3.39
CA ALA A 89 21.79 -15.26 3.72
C ALA A 89 21.88 -16.15 2.46
N ALA A 90 21.03 -15.91 1.46
CA ALA A 90 21.10 -16.61 0.18
C ALA A 90 22.41 -16.31 -0.56
N PHE A 91 22.84 -15.04 -0.57
CA PHE A 91 24.12 -14.62 -1.14
C PHE A 91 25.30 -15.30 -0.44
N TYR A 92 25.29 -15.38 0.89
CA TYR A 92 26.32 -16.09 1.65
C TYR A 92 26.40 -17.57 1.26
N LEU A 93 25.25 -18.26 1.16
CA LEU A 93 25.20 -19.66 0.73
C LEU A 93 25.80 -19.85 -0.67
N PHE A 94 25.41 -18.98 -1.61
CA PHE A 94 25.95 -18.98 -2.96
C PHE A 94 27.47 -18.76 -2.96
N TYR A 95 27.94 -17.75 -2.23
CA TYR A 95 29.36 -17.41 -2.15
C TYR A 95 30.20 -18.58 -1.62
N VAL A 96 29.79 -19.20 -0.51
CA VAL A 96 30.51 -20.35 0.09
C VAL A 96 30.51 -21.55 -0.86
N TYR A 97 29.40 -21.79 -1.58
CA TYR A 97 29.30 -22.87 -2.55
C TYR A 97 30.21 -22.67 -3.76
N THR A 98 30.30 -21.44 -4.29
CA THR A 98 31.04 -21.14 -5.53
C THR A 98 32.53 -20.91 -5.31
N TYR A 99 32.90 -20.15 -4.27
CA TYR A 99 34.28 -19.71 -4.05
C TYR A 99 35.00 -20.50 -2.96
N GLY A 100 34.30 -21.43 -2.32
CA GLY A 100 34.79 -22.13 -1.13
C GLY A 100 34.71 -21.25 0.12
N GLY A 101 34.64 -21.89 1.29
CA GLY A 101 34.54 -21.20 2.56
C GLY A 101 34.06 -22.11 3.69
N VAL A 102 33.89 -21.55 4.89
CA VAL A 102 33.38 -22.29 6.06
C VAL A 102 31.87 -22.12 6.13
N LEU A 103 31.14 -23.22 5.97
CA LEU A 103 29.68 -23.20 6.12
C LEU A 103 29.29 -23.37 7.58
N ILE A 104 29.04 -22.26 8.27
CA ILE A 104 28.63 -22.28 9.68
C ILE A 104 27.14 -22.61 9.75
N ARG A 105 26.78 -23.75 10.34
CA ARG A 105 25.38 -24.14 10.61
C ARG A 105 24.48 -24.07 9.36
N PRO A 106 24.75 -24.88 8.32
CA PRO A 106 24.09 -24.84 7.00
C PRO A 106 22.56 -24.81 7.06
N VAL A 107 21.97 -25.67 7.90
CA VAL A 107 20.51 -25.80 8.02
C VAL A 107 19.89 -24.49 8.52
N LEU A 108 20.53 -23.82 9.48
CA LEU A 108 20.02 -22.57 10.03
C LEU A 108 20.11 -21.43 9.01
N ILE A 109 21.21 -21.34 8.25
CA ILE A 109 21.35 -20.32 7.21
C ILE A 109 20.32 -20.54 6.09
N TRP A 110 20.06 -21.79 5.70
CA TRP A 110 19.00 -22.12 4.75
C TRP A 110 17.62 -21.71 5.25
N ILE A 111 17.30 -21.98 6.53
CA ILE A 111 16.03 -21.56 7.14
C ILE A 111 15.92 -20.04 7.12
N VAL A 112 16.99 -19.30 7.44
CA VAL A 112 16.99 -17.82 7.40
C VAL A 112 16.83 -17.30 5.97
N ALA A 113 17.52 -17.89 5.00
CA ALA A 113 17.43 -17.48 3.60
C ALA A 113 16.02 -17.67 3.04
N VAL A 114 15.45 -18.86 3.21
CA VAL A 114 14.10 -19.19 2.72
C VAL A 114 13.04 -18.44 3.53
N GLY A 115 13.10 -18.51 4.85
CA GLY A 115 12.14 -17.88 5.75
C GLY A 115 12.15 -16.35 5.66
N GLY A 116 13.32 -15.74 5.60
CA GLY A 116 13.45 -14.28 5.43
C GLY A 116 12.94 -13.82 4.06
N THR A 117 13.26 -14.55 2.99
CA THR A 117 12.80 -14.16 1.64
C THR A 117 11.30 -14.36 1.48
N LEU A 118 10.77 -15.54 1.82
CA LEU A 118 9.33 -15.82 1.73
C LEU A 118 8.52 -14.97 2.71
N GLY A 119 9.02 -14.79 3.94
CA GLY A 119 8.42 -13.90 4.93
C GLY A 119 8.38 -12.47 4.42
N GLY A 120 9.51 -11.95 3.92
CA GLY A 120 9.61 -10.60 3.37
C GLY A 120 8.65 -10.35 2.22
N ILE A 121 8.61 -11.25 1.23
CA ILE A 121 7.64 -11.20 0.13
C ILE A 121 6.21 -11.25 0.68
N GLY A 122 5.93 -12.19 1.59
CA GLY A 122 4.62 -12.35 2.21
C GLY A 122 4.14 -11.08 2.90
N TYR A 123 4.99 -10.43 3.70
CA TYR A 123 4.71 -9.16 4.36
C TYR A 123 4.42 -8.05 3.35
N ILE A 124 5.22 -7.92 2.28
CA ILE A 124 4.99 -6.89 1.24
C ILE A 124 3.65 -7.15 0.53
N VAL A 125 3.37 -8.38 0.11
CA VAL A 125 2.12 -8.72 -0.60
C VAL A 125 0.90 -8.48 0.29
N THR A 126 0.95 -8.90 1.55
CA THR A 126 -0.15 -8.69 2.50
C THR A 126 -0.32 -7.23 2.90
N SER A 127 0.76 -6.44 2.89
CA SER A 127 0.72 -4.98 3.02
C SER A 127 0.05 -4.33 1.81
N MET A 128 0.37 -4.78 0.59
CA MET A 128 -0.30 -4.31 -0.63
C MET A 128 -1.80 -4.66 -0.63
N ALA A 129 -2.16 -5.80 -0.01
CA ALA A 129 -3.55 -6.23 0.17
C ALA A 129 -4.28 -5.51 1.33
N GLY A 130 -3.62 -4.58 2.05
CA GLY A 130 -4.26 -3.81 3.11
C GLY A 130 -4.49 -4.58 4.42
N LYS A 131 -3.73 -5.65 4.69
CA LYS A 131 -3.88 -6.46 5.91
C LYS A 131 -3.16 -5.85 7.13
N PHE A 132 -2.14 -5.04 6.92
CA PHE A 132 -1.39 -4.34 7.97
C PHE A 132 -1.91 -2.92 8.11
N ARG A 133 -3.16 -2.78 8.53
CA ARG A 133 -3.72 -1.48 8.86
C ARG A 133 -3.17 -1.09 10.22
N ASP A 134 -2.05 -0.38 10.26
CA ASP A 134 -1.65 0.33 11.46
C ASP A 134 -2.76 1.35 11.72
N THR A 135 -3.65 1.04 12.66
CA THR A 135 -4.79 1.90 12.96
C THR A 135 -4.26 3.19 13.58
N ASP A 136 -4.36 4.29 12.85
CA ASP A 136 -4.14 5.66 13.35
C ASP A 136 -5.20 6.09 14.40
N GLU A 137 -5.90 5.14 15.04
CA GLU A 137 -6.77 5.43 16.17
C GLU A 137 -5.90 5.54 17.43
N PRO A 138 -5.75 6.75 18.01
CA PRO A 138 -4.97 6.94 19.24
C PRO A 138 -5.58 6.21 20.46
N PHE A 139 -6.76 5.62 20.30
CA PHE A 139 -7.49 4.88 21.33
C PHE A 139 -8.04 3.58 20.73
N LYS A 140 -7.18 2.59 20.54
CA LYS A 140 -7.62 1.20 20.44
C LYS A 140 -6.98 0.44 21.58
N ASP A 141 -7.78 0.17 22.60
CA ASP A 141 -7.49 -0.77 23.69
C ASP A 141 -7.45 -2.22 23.17
#